data_AF-A0A7X7YFG7-F1
#
_entry.id   AF-A0A7X7YFG7-F1
#
_cell.length_a   1.000
_cell.length_b   1.000
_cell.length_c   1.000
_cell.angle_alpha   90.00
_cell.angle_beta   90.00
_cell.angle_gamma   90.00
#
_symmetry.space_group_name_H-M   'P 1'
#
loop_
_entity.id
_entity.type
_entity.pdbx_description
1 polymer ?
#
loop_
_entity_poly.entity_id
_entity_poly.type
_entity_poly.pdbx_seq_one_letter_code
_entity_poly.pdbx_strand_id
1 'polypeptide(L)'
;MSSFTGTLRAVAAIALADFRQRARSHSFLIILALTVLASWHLVPPAGATAAPIRIGGFRALNTAAGIGASVALLCALWLFFAGFYLVGNTIRRDMATGVGEILATTRVGKGAYLFGKALSNLAVLFAILVVVSLTLVLLLFVKGEAGESGVGGGLGALLLPLWLLVPPSLTLVAALAVAAEIHLRRGRMLVHAAHFVLWIGFMTFPFAVFQNASPSSAGSQISDLLALGTVATAFEADLPTVASAGEPPTQQVTFPFPETTRTFEFRGFRNPLPAWLWRFVWVGIAALLVTLAAISFHRFDPERAGPAHRPRPGPAETLAAPVSRWALADLAPGSPLLTRLGTELQLMLHGRSRRWWLVSAGLLLASALAPLPAAHRFLLPVLWLWQLPVLAPLGAREIVARTSEIV
;
A
#
# COMPACT_ATOMS: atom_id res chain seq x y z
N MET A 1 28.73 3.35 27.11
CA MET A 1 28.17 2.11 26.54
C MET A 1 26.82 1.69 27.17
N SER A 2 26.57 1.96 28.46
CA SER A 2 25.29 1.65 29.14
C SER A 2 24.08 2.45 28.63
N SER A 3 24.27 3.71 28.20
CA SER A 3 23.18 4.54 27.65
C SER A 3 22.71 4.08 26.26
N PHE A 4 23.66 3.73 25.38
CA PHE A 4 23.37 3.27 24.02
C PHE A 4 22.60 1.94 24.00
N THR A 5 23.01 0.99 24.84
CA THR A 5 22.31 -0.29 25.01
C THR A 5 20.90 -0.11 25.57
N GLY A 6 20.70 0.86 26.47
CA GLY A 6 19.37 1.27 26.93
C GLY A 6 18.48 1.81 25.81
N THR A 7 19.02 2.69 24.95
CA THR A 7 18.29 3.26 23.81
C THR A 7 17.90 2.21 22.78
N LEU A 8 18.81 1.30 22.41
CA LEU A 8 18.50 0.22 21.48
C LEU A 8 17.41 -0.73 22.01
N ARG A 9 17.47 -1.06 23.30
CA ARG A 9 16.42 -1.85 23.95
C ARG A 9 15.07 -1.13 23.94
N ALA A 10 15.06 0.18 24.17
CA ALA A 10 13.85 0.98 24.09
C ALA A 10 13.25 0.99 22.68
N VAL A 11 14.06 1.21 21.65
CA VAL A 11 13.63 1.13 20.24
C VAL A 11 13.01 -0.23 19.93
N ALA A 12 13.70 -1.32 20.29
CA ALA A 12 13.22 -2.68 20.04
C ALA A 12 11.93 -3.00 20.80
N ALA A 13 11.82 -2.57 22.07
CA ALA A 13 10.62 -2.78 22.87
C ALA A 13 9.40 -2.05 22.30
N ILE A 14 9.57 -0.79 21.87
CA ILE A 14 8.52 0.00 21.23
C ILE A 14 8.09 -0.64 19.91
N ALA A 15 9.06 -1.02 19.08
CA ALA A 15 8.80 -1.68 17.81
C ALA A 15 8.02 -2.99 18.00
N LEU A 16 8.46 -3.84 18.94
CA LEU A 16 7.85 -5.13 19.21
C LEU A 16 6.45 -5.01 19.83
N ALA A 17 6.24 -4.03 20.72
CA ALA A 17 4.93 -3.80 21.32
C ALA A 17 3.91 -3.34 20.28
N ASP A 18 4.25 -2.33 19.46
CA ASP A 18 3.37 -1.81 18.41
C ASP A 18 3.13 -2.86 17.31
N PHE A 19 4.16 -3.63 16.93
CA PHE A 19 4.01 -4.74 15.98
C PHE A 19 3.06 -5.82 16.51
N ARG A 20 3.23 -6.27 17.77
CA ARG A 20 2.36 -7.29 18.38
C ARG A 20 0.91 -6.83 18.46
N GLN A 21 0.67 -5.56 18.75
CA GLN A 21 -0.68 -4.99 18.76
C GLN A 21 -1.32 -5.07 17.37
N ARG A 22 -0.57 -4.76 16.30
CA ARG A 22 -1.07 -4.84 14.92
C ARG A 22 -1.24 -6.27 14.42
N ALA A 23 -0.25 -7.12 14.70
CA ALA A 23 -0.24 -8.51 14.26
C ALA A 23 -1.44 -9.31 14.78
N ARG A 24 -2.00 -8.91 15.92
CA ARG A 24 -3.21 -9.50 16.53
C ARG A 24 -4.52 -8.87 16.11
N SER A 25 -4.49 -7.81 15.29
CA SER A 25 -5.70 -7.14 14.84
C SER A 25 -6.37 -7.91 13.69
N HIS A 26 -7.70 -7.99 13.71
CA HIS A 26 -8.48 -8.61 12.63
C HIS A 26 -8.19 -7.97 11.27
N SER A 27 -8.03 -6.65 11.22
CA SER A 27 -7.66 -5.93 9.99
C SER A 27 -6.34 -6.45 9.40
N PHE A 28 -5.33 -6.69 10.24
CA PHE A 28 -4.05 -7.21 9.75
C PHE A 28 -4.19 -8.63 9.18
N LEU A 29 -4.96 -9.51 9.82
CA LEU A 29 -5.25 -10.84 9.30
C LEU A 29 -5.98 -10.79 7.94
N ILE A 30 -6.96 -9.88 7.80
CA ILE A 30 -7.65 -9.63 6.53
C ILE A 30 -6.65 -9.19 5.46
N ILE A 31 -5.71 -8.29 5.79
CA ILE A 31 -4.68 -7.83 4.85
C ILE A 31 -3.75 -8.97 4.44
N LEU A 32 -3.35 -9.85 5.37
CA LEU A 32 -2.57 -11.04 5.02
C LEU A 32 -3.35 -11.96 4.08
N ALA A 33 -4.64 -12.22 4.36
CA ALA A 33 -5.49 -13.03 3.49
C ALA A 33 -5.66 -12.40 2.10
N LEU A 34 -5.91 -11.10 2.02
CA LEU A 34 -5.98 -10.34 0.76
C LEU A 34 -4.66 -10.37 0.00
N THR A 35 -3.53 -10.38 0.71
CA THR A 35 -2.21 -10.51 0.09
C THR A 35 -2.04 -11.88 -0.56
N VAL A 36 -2.42 -12.96 0.12
CA VAL A 36 -2.41 -14.32 -0.45
C VAL A 36 -3.31 -14.40 -1.68
N LEU A 37 -4.52 -13.85 -1.61
CA LEU A 37 -5.46 -13.79 -2.74
C LEU A 37 -4.90 -12.96 -3.91
N ALA A 38 -4.28 -11.81 -3.62
CA ALA A 38 -3.66 -10.97 -4.63
C ALA A 38 -2.49 -11.71 -5.31
N SER A 39 -1.59 -12.33 -4.56
CA SER A 39 -0.49 -13.15 -5.11
C SER A 39 -1.03 -14.30 -5.96
N TRP A 40 -2.11 -14.95 -5.52
CA TRP A 40 -2.77 -15.99 -6.30
C TRP A 40 -3.27 -15.47 -7.66
N HIS A 41 -3.91 -14.30 -7.72
CA HIS A 41 -4.42 -13.75 -8.98
C HIS A 41 -3.35 -13.11 -9.87
N LEU A 42 -2.27 -12.60 -9.28
CA LEU A 42 -1.18 -11.97 -10.03
C LEU A 42 -0.30 -12.99 -10.75
N VAL A 43 -0.15 -14.20 -10.22
CA VAL A 43 0.57 -15.28 -10.94
C VAL A 43 -0.44 -16.05 -11.81
N PRO A 44 -0.35 -15.93 -13.15
CA PRO A 44 -1.30 -16.60 -14.04
C PRO A 44 -1.11 -18.13 -13.97
N PRO A 45 -2.17 -18.93 -14.24
CA PRO A 45 -2.04 -20.38 -14.29
C PRO A 45 -1.13 -20.81 -15.45
N ALA A 46 -0.53 -22.00 -15.34
CA ALA A 46 0.32 -22.55 -16.40
C ALA A 46 -0.44 -22.61 -17.73
N GLY A 47 0.19 -22.14 -18.81
CA GLY A 47 -0.40 -22.07 -20.14
C GLY A 47 -1.33 -20.87 -20.39
N ALA A 48 -1.58 -19.99 -19.41
CA ALA A 48 -2.41 -18.81 -19.63
C ALA A 48 -1.79 -17.83 -20.63
N THR A 49 -2.63 -17.16 -21.42
CA THR A 49 -2.20 -16.10 -22.34
C THR A 49 -2.16 -14.72 -21.67
N ALA A 50 -2.96 -14.52 -20.63
CA ALA A 50 -3.01 -13.28 -19.86
C ALA A 50 -1.92 -13.25 -18.77
N ALA A 51 -1.06 -12.23 -18.78
CA ALA A 51 -0.02 -12.02 -17.76
C ALA A 51 0.06 -10.55 -17.31
N PRO A 52 0.39 -10.28 -16.02
CA PRO A 52 0.50 -8.92 -15.48
C PRO A 52 1.65 -8.10 -16.05
N ILE A 53 2.72 -8.77 -16.48
CA ILE A 53 3.93 -8.15 -16.98
C ILE A 53 4.19 -8.68 -18.37
N ARG A 54 4.32 -7.75 -19.33
CA ARG A 54 4.69 -8.06 -20.71
C ARG A 54 5.78 -7.11 -21.17
N ILE A 55 6.63 -7.62 -22.06
CA ILE A 55 7.65 -6.85 -22.75
C ILE A 55 7.65 -7.23 -24.23
N GLY A 56 7.52 -6.24 -25.12
CA GLY A 56 7.52 -6.48 -26.57
C GLY A 56 6.45 -7.48 -27.03
N GLY A 57 5.33 -7.54 -26.30
CA GLY A 57 4.26 -8.50 -26.53
C GLY A 57 4.52 -9.91 -25.98
N PHE A 58 5.67 -10.22 -25.40
CA PHE A 58 5.96 -11.51 -24.77
C PHE A 58 5.57 -11.53 -23.28
N ARG A 59 5.16 -12.70 -22.78
CA ARG A 59 5.08 -12.98 -21.34
C ARG A 59 6.27 -13.83 -20.88
N ALA A 60 6.71 -13.64 -19.64
CA ALA A 60 7.68 -14.56 -19.04
C ALA A 60 7.00 -15.90 -18.73
N LEU A 61 7.72 -17.01 -18.93
CA LEU A 61 7.31 -18.32 -18.42
C LEU A 61 7.29 -18.31 -16.89
N ASN A 62 6.39 -19.11 -16.30
CA ASN A 62 6.25 -19.27 -14.85
C ASN A 62 7.36 -20.16 -14.25
N THR A 63 8.62 -19.85 -14.54
CA THR A 63 9.78 -20.45 -13.86
C THR A 63 10.02 -19.79 -12.50
N ALA A 64 10.87 -20.38 -11.65
CA ALA A 64 11.22 -19.80 -10.35
C ALA A 64 11.75 -18.35 -10.49
N ALA A 65 12.65 -18.12 -11.47
CA ALA A 65 13.19 -16.79 -11.75
C ALA A 65 12.11 -15.84 -12.29
N GLY A 66 11.28 -16.29 -13.22
CA GLY A 66 10.20 -15.50 -13.84
C GLY A 66 9.17 -15.02 -12.82
N ILE A 67 8.66 -15.94 -11.99
CA ILE A 67 7.72 -15.63 -10.90
C ILE A 67 8.40 -14.70 -9.87
N GLY A 68 9.61 -15.02 -9.44
CA GLY A 68 10.34 -14.25 -8.44
C GLY A 68 10.56 -12.79 -8.86
N ALA A 69 11.02 -12.56 -10.09
CA ALA A 69 11.23 -11.21 -10.62
C ALA A 69 9.90 -10.46 -10.84
N SER A 70 8.89 -11.13 -11.38
CA SER A 70 7.57 -10.55 -11.64
C SER A 70 6.90 -10.10 -10.35
N VAL A 71 6.89 -10.96 -9.33
CA VAL A 71 6.25 -10.64 -8.05
C VAL A 71 7.09 -9.66 -7.24
N ALA A 72 8.42 -9.69 -7.33
CA ALA A 72 9.26 -8.66 -6.72
C ALA A 72 8.95 -7.26 -7.27
N LEU A 73 8.78 -7.13 -8.60
CA LEU A 73 8.36 -5.88 -9.23
C LEU A 73 6.99 -5.42 -8.71
N LEU A 74 6.00 -6.31 -8.74
CA LEU A 74 4.65 -5.99 -8.30
C LEU A 74 4.58 -5.64 -6.80
N CYS A 75 5.34 -6.35 -5.96
CA CYS A 75 5.46 -6.02 -4.54
C CYS A 75 6.13 -4.67 -4.31
N ALA A 76 7.24 -4.36 -5.00
CA ALA A 76 7.87 -3.05 -4.89
C ALA A 76 6.89 -1.94 -5.30
N LEU A 77 6.20 -2.10 -6.43
CA LEU A 77 5.19 -1.18 -6.95
C LEU A 77 4.04 -0.95 -5.95
N TRP A 78 3.36 -2.03 -5.56
CA TRP A 78 2.11 -1.95 -4.82
C TRP A 78 2.30 -1.79 -3.32
N LEU A 79 3.31 -2.43 -2.71
CA LEU A 79 3.59 -2.23 -1.29
C LEU A 79 4.22 -0.86 -1.03
N PHE A 80 4.92 -0.26 -2.01
CA PHE A 80 5.32 1.14 -1.84
C PHE A 80 4.10 2.06 -1.74
N PHE A 81 3.13 1.86 -2.63
CA PHE A 81 1.90 2.65 -2.64
C PHE A 81 1.01 2.36 -1.43
N ALA A 82 0.48 1.13 -1.33
CA ALA A 82 -0.48 0.72 -0.32
C ALA A 82 0.13 0.60 1.08
N GLY A 83 1.40 0.23 1.19
CA GLY A 83 2.09 0.04 2.47
C GLY A 83 2.12 1.31 3.31
N PHE A 84 2.21 2.49 2.68
CA PHE A 84 2.16 3.77 3.38
C PHE A 84 0.84 3.97 4.13
N TYR A 85 -0.29 3.67 3.48
CA TYR A 85 -1.62 3.78 4.08
C TYR A 85 -1.85 2.70 5.14
N LEU A 86 -1.25 1.53 4.95
CA LEU A 86 -1.36 0.42 5.88
C LEU A 86 -0.64 0.69 7.21
N VAL A 87 0.59 1.22 7.14
CA VAL A 87 1.42 1.40 8.33
C VAL A 87 1.27 2.75 8.99
N GLY A 88 0.68 3.72 8.31
CA GLY A 88 0.45 5.06 8.85
C GLY A 88 -0.48 5.13 10.07
N ASN A 89 -0.60 6.32 10.62
CA ASN A 89 -1.49 6.69 11.74
C ASN A 89 -1.09 6.09 13.11
N THR A 90 0.19 5.77 13.29
CA THR A 90 0.73 5.11 14.48
C THR A 90 0.82 6.05 15.68
N ILE A 91 1.36 7.25 15.45
CA ILE A 91 1.59 8.26 16.47
C ILE A 91 0.26 8.92 16.79
N ARG A 92 -0.58 9.12 15.77
CA ARG A 92 -1.95 9.61 15.97
C ARG A 92 -2.81 8.66 16.78
N ARG A 93 -2.66 7.35 16.62
CA ARG A 93 -3.34 6.35 17.47
C ARG A 93 -2.89 6.50 18.91
N ASP A 94 -1.59 6.62 19.17
CA ASP A 94 -1.07 6.82 20.53
C ASP A 94 -1.60 8.12 21.16
N MET A 95 -1.75 9.20 20.37
CA MET A 95 -2.40 10.44 20.83
C MET A 95 -3.89 10.22 21.16
N ALA A 96 -4.65 9.63 20.23
CA ALA A 96 -6.10 9.48 20.36
C ALA A 96 -6.51 8.51 21.49
N THR A 97 -5.65 7.55 21.83
CA THR A 97 -5.89 6.55 22.89
C THR A 97 -5.37 6.98 24.26
N GLY A 98 -4.74 8.15 24.39
CA GLY A 98 -4.11 8.60 25.63
C GLY A 98 -2.79 7.89 25.98
N VAL A 99 -2.39 6.85 25.23
CA VAL A 99 -1.10 6.16 25.40
C VAL A 99 0.08 7.14 25.27
N GLY A 100 -0.07 8.17 24.44
CA GLY A 100 0.91 9.24 24.30
C GLY A 100 1.21 9.97 25.61
N GLU A 101 0.22 10.19 26.46
CA GLU A 101 0.40 10.87 27.76
C GLU A 101 1.20 9.99 28.74
N ILE A 102 0.93 8.69 28.74
CA ILE A 102 1.73 7.71 29.49
C ILE A 102 3.17 7.71 28.97
N LEU A 103 3.36 7.66 27.65
CA LEU A 103 4.70 7.72 27.05
C LEU A 103 5.41 9.04 27.34
N ALA A 104 4.69 10.13 27.59
CA ALA A 104 5.25 11.44 27.95
C ALA A 104 5.90 11.45 29.33
N THR A 105 5.46 10.59 30.26
CA THR A 105 6.04 10.50 31.62
C THR A 105 7.20 9.50 31.72
N THR A 106 7.46 8.73 30.66
CA THR A 106 8.59 7.79 30.62
C THR A 106 9.93 8.46 30.32
N ARG A 107 11.05 7.74 30.54
CA ARG A 107 12.41 8.17 30.16
C ARG A 107 12.75 7.94 28.67
N VAL A 108 11.79 7.52 27.85
CA VAL A 108 12.03 7.23 26.44
C VAL A 108 12.26 8.53 25.66
N GLY A 109 13.40 8.63 24.98
CA GLY A 109 13.73 9.77 24.12
C GLY A 109 12.93 9.82 22.82
N LYS A 110 12.80 11.01 22.23
CA LYS A 110 12.08 11.27 20.96
C LYS A 110 12.54 10.37 19.82
N GLY A 111 13.86 10.27 19.63
CA GLY A 111 14.46 9.43 18.59
C GLY A 111 14.15 7.95 18.82
N ALA A 112 14.32 7.46 20.05
CA ALA A 112 14.03 6.06 20.37
C ALA A 112 12.57 5.69 20.08
N TYR A 113 11.64 6.59 20.39
CA TYR A 113 10.23 6.43 20.07
C TYR A 113 9.97 6.39 18.55
N LEU A 114 10.47 7.37 17.78
CA LEU A 114 10.21 7.43 16.34
C LEU A 114 10.90 6.31 15.56
N PHE A 115 12.15 5.97 15.90
CA PHE A 115 12.82 4.80 15.32
C PHE A 115 12.10 3.50 15.68
N GLY A 116 11.57 3.39 16.91
CA GLY A 116 10.73 2.26 17.30
C GLY A 116 9.46 2.15 16.45
N LYS A 117 8.76 3.28 16.20
CA LYS A 117 7.58 3.31 15.32
C LYS A 117 7.93 3.00 13.85
N ALA A 118 9.02 3.54 13.34
CA ALA A 118 9.48 3.24 11.98
C ALA A 118 9.85 1.76 11.84
N LEU A 119 10.52 1.17 12.83
CA LEU A 119 10.85 -0.25 12.83
C LEU A 119 9.62 -1.15 12.98
N SER A 120 8.62 -0.76 13.75
CA SER A 120 7.31 -1.43 13.79
C SER A 120 6.65 -1.44 12.41
N ASN A 121 6.60 -0.28 11.74
CA ASN A 121 6.05 -0.15 10.40
C ASN A 121 6.78 -1.07 9.40
N LEU A 122 8.12 -1.09 9.46
CA LEU A 122 8.92 -1.98 8.64
C LEU A 122 8.63 -3.46 8.94
N ALA A 123 8.50 -3.84 10.22
CA ALA A 123 8.17 -5.20 10.63
C ALA A 123 6.79 -5.65 10.10
N VAL A 124 5.79 -4.77 10.10
CA VAL A 124 4.47 -5.03 9.49
C VAL A 124 4.61 -5.31 7.99
N LEU A 125 5.35 -4.47 7.27
CA LEU A 125 5.56 -4.65 5.83
C LEU A 125 6.37 -5.92 5.51
N PHE A 126 7.38 -6.24 6.32
CA PHE A 126 8.12 -7.49 6.19
C PHE A 126 7.29 -8.72 6.51
N ALA A 127 6.35 -8.66 7.45
CA ALA A 127 5.43 -9.77 7.68
C ALA A 127 4.59 -10.08 6.42
N ILE A 128 4.14 -9.04 5.69
CA ILE A 128 3.46 -9.20 4.41
C ILE A 128 4.42 -9.80 3.37
N LEU A 129 5.66 -9.30 3.30
CA LEU A 129 6.68 -9.83 2.39
C LEU A 129 7.01 -11.31 2.64
N VAL A 130 7.04 -11.74 3.91
CA VAL A 130 7.19 -13.14 4.30
C VAL A 130 5.99 -13.97 3.84
N VAL A 131 4.76 -13.48 4.04
CA VAL A 131 3.55 -14.18 3.56
C VAL A 131 3.55 -14.30 2.03
N VAL A 132 3.97 -13.25 1.31
CA VAL A 132 4.18 -13.33 -0.15
C VAL A 132 5.22 -14.38 -0.49
N SER A 133 6.37 -14.39 0.21
CA SER A 133 7.45 -15.37 -0.02
C SER A 133 6.95 -16.80 0.11
N LEU A 134 6.19 -17.11 1.17
CA LEU A 134 5.58 -18.42 1.40
C LEU A 134 4.57 -18.76 0.30
N THR A 135 3.76 -17.79 -0.10
CA THR A 135 2.76 -17.96 -1.17
C THR A 135 3.44 -18.23 -2.52
N LEU A 136 4.58 -17.60 -2.80
CA LEU A 136 5.33 -17.85 -4.04
C LEU A 136 5.87 -19.27 -4.12
N VAL A 137 6.35 -19.82 -3.00
CA VAL A 137 6.79 -21.22 -2.95
C VAL A 137 5.63 -22.14 -3.33
N LEU A 138 4.44 -21.92 -2.76
CA LEU A 138 3.23 -22.66 -3.12
C LEU A 138 2.86 -22.47 -4.60
N LEU A 139 2.86 -21.24 -5.10
CA LEU A 139 2.48 -20.92 -6.48
C LEU A 139 3.46 -21.51 -7.49
N LEU A 140 4.75 -21.65 -7.17
CA LEU A 140 5.70 -22.34 -8.02
C LEU A 140 5.32 -23.82 -8.20
N PHE A 141 4.85 -24.50 -7.15
CA PHE A 141 4.37 -25.88 -7.25
C PHE A 141 3.03 -26.00 -7.99
N VAL A 142 2.13 -25.02 -7.83
CA VAL A 142 0.77 -25.09 -8.39
C VAL A 142 0.70 -24.57 -9.84
N LYS A 143 1.48 -23.55 -10.17
CA LYS A 143 1.39 -22.79 -11.44
C LYS A 143 2.70 -22.75 -12.22
N GLY A 144 3.73 -23.45 -11.76
CA GLY A 144 5.04 -23.51 -12.39
C GLY A 144 4.97 -24.12 -13.79
N GLU A 145 5.72 -23.54 -14.71
CA GLU A 145 5.93 -24.07 -16.06
C GLU A 145 7.32 -24.71 -16.17
N ALA A 146 7.45 -25.80 -16.93
CA ALA A 146 8.74 -26.41 -17.20
C ALA A 146 9.57 -25.48 -18.12
N GLY A 147 10.73 -25.03 -17.64
CA GLY A 147 11.72 -24.30 -18.45
C GLY A 147 12.88 -25.20 -18.90
N GLU A 148 13.72 -24.71 -19.82
CA GLU A 148 14.99 -25.32 -20.21
C GLU A 148 15.94 -25.48 -19.02
N SER A 149 15.84 -24.58 -18.03
CA SER A 149 16.55 -24.66 -16.75
C SER A 149 15.99 -25.72 -15.79
N GLY A 150 14.92 -26.44 -16.18
CA GLY A 150 14.11 -27.30 -15.34
C GLY A 150 13.34 -26.54 -14.24
N VAL A 151 12.55 -27.26 -13.44
CA VAL A 151 11.92 -26.76 -12.20
C VAL A 151 12.99 -26.40 -11.13
N GLY A 152 14.28 -26.55 -11.45
CA GLY A 152 15.46 -26.51 -10.57
C GLY A 152 16.17 -25.16 -10.44
N GLY A 153 15.53 -24.02 -10.74
CA GLY A 153 16.09 -22.69 -10.42
C GLY A 153 16.30 -22.44 -8.90
N GLY A 154 15.82 -23.36 -8.05
CA GLY A 154 15.97 -23.31 -6.60
C GLY A 154 15.13 -22.23 -5.94
N LEU A 155 14.98 -22.33 -4.61
CA LEU A 155 14.34 -21.29 -3.80
C LEU A 155 15.06 -19.93 -3.92
N GLY A 156 16.35 -19.95 -4.27
CA GLY A 156 17.15 -18.74 -4.51
C GLY A 156 16.62 -17.90 -5.68
N ALA A 157 16.41 -18.48 -6.86
CA ALA A 157 15.92 -17.72 -8.01
C ALA A 157 14.51 -17.12 -7.78
N LEU A 158 13.71 -17.79 -6.95
CA LEU A 158 12.37 -17.33 -6.57
C LEU A 158 12.40 -16.19 -5.55
N LEU A 159 13.18 -16.33 -4.48
CA LEU A 159 13.12 -15.43 -3.32
C LEU A 159 14.15 -14.30 -3.35
N LEU A 160 15.28 -14.48 -4.02
CA LEU A 160 16.36 -13.48 -4.05
C LEU A 160 15.92 -12.13 -4.64
N PRO A 161 15.17 -12.05 -5.76
CA PRO A 161 14.69 -10.78 -6.26
C PRO A 161 13.77 -10.07 -5.26
N LEU A 162 12.92 -10.83 -4.57
CA LEU A 162 11.97 -10.31 -3.59
C LEU A 162 12.69 -9.65 -2.40
N TRP A 163 13.70 -10.33 -1.85
CA TRP A 163 14.41 -9.88 -0.66
C TRP A 163 15.54 -8.88 -0.92
N LEU A 164 15.92 -8.63 -2.17
CA LEU A 164 16.88 -7.58 -2.48
C LEU A 164 16.23 -6.32 -3.07
N LEU A 165 15.18 -6.47 -3.90
CA LEU A 165 14.57 -5.33 -4.57
C LEU A 165 13.54 -4.60 -3.70
N VAL A 166 12.79 -5.34 -2.86
CA VAL A 166 11.64 -4.80 -2.11
C VAL A 166 12.03 -4.12 -0.79
N PRO A 167 12.97 -4.64 0.03
CA PRO A 167 13.25 -4.05 1.35
C PRO A 167 13.66 -2.56 1.38
N PRO A 168 14.47 -2.04 0.44
CA PRO A 168 14.79 -0.62 0.43
C PRO A 168 13.54 0.28 0.30
N SER A 169 12.58 -0.14 -0.54
CA SER A 169 11.35 0.61 -0.77
C SER A 169 10.42 0.56 0.45
N LEU A 170 10.29 -0.60 1.10
CA LEU A 170 9.54 -0.75 2.36
C LEU A 170 10.14 0.06 3.51
N THR A 171 11.47 0.12 3.59
CA THR A 171 12.18 0.90 4.60
C THR A 171 11.91 2.39 4.43
N LEU A 172 11.94 2.87 3.18
CA LEU A 172 11.60 4.26 2.88
C LEU A 172 10.14 4.57 3.24
N VAL A 173 9.18 3.70 2.89
CA VAL A 173 7.76 3.87 3.25
C VAL A 173 7.54 3.91 4.75
N ALA A 174 8.19 3.01 5.49
CA ALA A 174 8.09 2.97 6.95
C ALA A 174 8.55 4.29 7.60
N ALA A 175 9.63 4.89 7.08
CA ALA A 175 10.12 6.19 7.52
C ALA A 175 9.22 7.35 7.06
N LEU A 176 8.76 7.34 5.82
CA LEU A 176 7.84 8.35 5.27
C LEU A 176 6.53 8.41 6.08
N ALA A 177 5.97 7.26 6.47
CA ALA A 177 4.77 7.21 7.29
C ALA A 177 4.96 7.94 8.63
N VAL A 178 6.11 7.73 9.29
CA VAL A 178 6.46 8.42 10.53
C VAL A 178 6.69 9.92 10.30
N ALA A 179 7.49 10.28 9.30
CA ALA A 179 7.81 11.68 9.00
C ALA A 179 6.54 12.48 8.61
N ALA A 180 5.67 11.90 7.80
CA ALA A 180 4.41 12.52 7.38
C ALA A 180 3.48 12.82 8.57
N GLU A 181 3.41 11.92 9.56
CA GLU A 181 2.64 12.15 10.77
C GLU A 181 3.18 13.32 11.62
N ILE A 182 4.49 13.57 11.59
CA ILE A 182 5.11 14.66 12.34
C ILE A 182 4.97 16.01 11.63
N HIS A 183 5.31 16.07 10.34
CA HIS A 183 5.40 17.34 9.60
C HIS A 183 4.06 17.82 9.05
N LEU A 184 3.13 16.92 8.70
CA LEU A 184 1.88 17.26 8.01
C LEU A 184 0.63 16.93 8.84
N ARG A 185 0.66 17.25 10.15
CA ARG A 185 -0.42 16.94 11.11
C ARG A 185 -1.81 17.42 10.70
N ARG A 186 -1.89 18.56 10.00
CA ARG A 186 -3.15 19.27 9.66
C ARG A 186 -3.77 18.90 8.31
N GLY A 187 -3.07 18.15 7.46
CA GLY A 187 -3.51 17.90 6.08
C GLY A 187 -3.54 16.42 5.73
N ARG A 188 -4.48 15.63 6.27
CA ARG A 188 -4.56 14.17 5.96
C ARG A 188 -4.66 13.92 4.45
N MET A 189 -5.48 14.70 3.76
CA MET A 189 -5.60 14.63 2.30
C MET A 189 -4.31 15.04 1.59
N LEU A 190 -3.62 16.08 2.07
CA LEU A 190 -2.33 16.51 1.51
C LEU A 190 -1.24 15.44 1.65
N VAL A 191 -1.21 14.73 2.79
CA VAL A 191 -0.28 13.62 3.01
C VAL A 191 -0.53 12.49 2.00
N HIS A 192 -1.78 12.08 1.83
CA HIS A 192 -2.15 11.04 0.88
C HIS A 192 -1.85 11.44 -0.56
N ALA A 193 -2.18 12.69 -0.94
CA ALA A 193 -1.86 13.22 -2.25
C ALA A 193 -0.34 13.31 -2.49
N ALA A 194 0.43 13.78 -1.52
CA ALA A 194 1.88 13.87 -1.61
C ALA A 194 2.53 12.49 -1.79
N HIS A 195 2.06 11.47 -1.06
CA HIS A 195 2.54 10.09 -1.24
C HIS A 195 2.18 9.54 -2.62
N PHE A 196 0.97 9.82 -3.11
CA PHE A 196 0.56 9.41 -4.46
C PHE A 196 1.43 10.06 -5.54
N VAL A 197 1.70 11.36 -5.43
CA VAL A 197 2.60 12.09 -6.35
C VAL A 197 4.02 11.53 -6.26
N LEU A 198 4.52 11.24 -5.06
CA LEU A 198 5.84 10.64 -4.85
C LEU A 198 5.94 9.26 -5.53
N TRP A 199 4.91 8.43 -5.39
CA TRP A 199 4.84 7.12 -6.04
C TRP A 199 4.85 7.23 -7.58
N ILE A 200 4.09 8.17 -8.16
CA ILE A 200 4.14 8.47 -9.61
C ILE A 200 5.54 8.94 -10.02
N GLY A 201 6.19 9.76 -9.19
CA GLY A 201 7.57 10.20 -9.39
C GLY A 201 8.51 9.01 -9.52
N PHE A 202 8.47 8.06 -8.57
CA PHE A 202 9.30 6.84 -8.64
C PHE A 202 8.93 5.90 -9.79
N MET A 203 7.70 5.94 -10.31
CA MET A 203 7.32 5.19 -11.52
C MET A 203 7.94 5.77 -12.79
N THR A 204 8.07 7.10 -12.86
CA THR A 204 8.38 7.81 -14.11
C THR A 204 9.86 8.16 -14.21
N PHE A 205 10.46 8.55 -13.09
CA PHE A 205 11.84 9.04 -13.01
C PHE A 205 12.91 8.04 -13.50
N PRO A 206 12.83 6.72 -13.23
CA PRO A 206 13.86 5.78 -13.68
C PRO A 206 14.03 5.80 -15.20
N PHE A 207 12.92 5.84 -15.96
CA PHE A 207 12.94 5.81 -17.43
C PHE A 207 13.74 6.99 -18.03
N ALA A 208 13.68 8.18 -17.42
CA ALA A 208 14.47 9.33 -17.88
C ALA A 208 15.98 9.14 -17.63
N VAL A 209 16.35 8.43 -16.55
CA VAL A 209 17.75 8.14 -16.21
C VAL A 209 18.33 7.04 -17.10
N PHE A 210 17.58 5.96 -17.35
CA PHE A 210 18.03 4.84 -18.20
C PHE A 210 18.27 5.26 -19.66
N GLN A 211 17.63 6.31 -20.15
CA GLN A 211 17.93 6.86 -21.49
C GLN A 211 19.36 7.41 -21.62
N ASN A 212 19.99 7.80 -20.52
CA ASN A 212 21.26 8.54 -20.52
C ASN A 212 22.39 7.81 -19.77
N ALA A 213 22.11 6.64 -19.17
CA ALA A 213 23.06 5.94 -18.30
C ALA A 213 22.97 4.42 -18.44
N SER A 214 24.09 3.73 -18.20
CA SER A 214 24.13 2.26 -18.15
C SER A 214 23.20 1.70 -17.07
N PRO A 215 22.46 0.59 -17.33
CA PRO A 215 21.55 -0.01 -16.36
C PRO A 215 22.18 -0.51 -15.06
N SER A 216 23.49 -0.76 -15.05
CA SER A 216 24.23 -1.18 -13.85
C SER A 216 24.92 -0.02 -13.12
N SER A 217 24.77 1.23 -13.61
CA SER A 217 25.37 2.40 -12.99
C SER A 217 24.73 2.72 -11.63
N ALA A 218 25.50 3.31 -10.71
CA ALA A 218 24.98 3.73 -9.41
C ALA A 218 23.76 4.66 -9.53
N GLY A 219 23.80 5.62 -10.46
CA GLY A 219 22.69 6.54 -10.73
C GLY A 219 21.40 5.82 -11.14
N SER A 220 21.49 4.85 -12.05
CA SER A 220 20.34 4.05 -12.49
C SER A 220 19.75 3.18 -11.38
N GLN A 221 20.61 2.61 -10.51
CA GLN A 221 20.17 1.74 -9.41
C GLN A 221 19.56 2.53 -8.25
N ILE A 222 20.05 3.75 -7.99
CA ILE A 222 19.47 4.65 -7.00
C ILE A 222 18.12 5.21 -7.49
N SER A 223 18.01 5.58 -8.77
CA SER A 223 16.77 6.13 -9.33
C SER A 223 15.67 5.07 -9.42
N ASP A 224 16.01 3.80 -9.69
CA ASP A 224 15.08 2.69 -9.89
C ASP A 224 14.67 1.97 -8.58
N LEU A 225 14.24 2.73 -7.56
CA LEU A 225 13.83 2.19 -6.26
C LEU A 225 12.75 1.10 -6.38
N LEU A 226 11.83 1.23 -7.35
CA LEU A 226 10.71 0.30 -7.54
C LEU A 226 11.03 -0.86 -8.49
N ALA A 227 12.29 -0.97 -8.95
CA ALA A 227 12.81 -2.05 -9.79
C ALA A 227 12.19 -2.17 -11.19
N LEU A 228 11.56 -1.11 -11.71
CA LEU A 228 10.93 -1.10 -13.03
C LEU A 228 11.97 -1.34 -14.12
N GLY A 229 12.98 -0.46 -14.20
CA GLY A 229 13.99 -0.54 -15.24
C GLY A 229 14.91 -1.73 -15.08
N THR A 230 15.22 -2.13 -13.83
CA THR A 230 16.06 -3.30 -13.54
C THR A 230 15.39 -4.60 -13.98
N VAL A 231 14.09 -4.75 -13.75
CA VAL A 231 13.35 -5.93 -14.23
C VAL A 231 13.12 -5.85 -15.74
N ALA A 232 12.80 -4.67 -16.29
CA ALA A 232 12.64 -4.47 -17.73
C ALA A 232 13.88 -4.89 -18.51
N THR A 233 15.04 -4.29 -18.17
CA THR A 233 16.32 -4.56 -18.85
C THR A 233 16.77 -6.02 -18.69
N ALA A 234 16.50 -6.63 -17.53
CA ALA A 234 16.81 -8.05 -17.31
C ALA A 234 15.93 -8.97 -18.16
N PHE A 235 14.64 -8.67 -18.29
CA PHE A 235 13.72 -9.43 -19.14
C PHE A 235 14.04 -9.22 -20.62
N GLU A 236 14.34 -7.98 -21.04
CA GLU A 236 14.75 -7.65 -22.41
C GLU A 236 16.00 -8.42 -22.85
N ALA A 237 16.96 -8.62 -21.94
CA ALA A 237 18.19 -9.35 -22.23
C ALA A 237 17.96 -10.85 -22.57
N ASP A 238 16.84 -11.43 -22.13
CA ASP A 238 16.48 -12.83 -22.41
C ASP A 238 15.35 -12.93 -23.49
N LEU A 239 14.96 -11.82 -24.13
CA LEU A 239 14.01 -11.87 -25.25
C LEU A 239 14.68 -12.45 -26.52
N PRO A 240 13.92 -13.18 -27.36
CA PRO A 240 14.44 -13.68 -28.64
C PRO A 240 14.87 -12.52 -29.57
N THR A 241 16.00 -12.67 -30.27
CA THR A 241 16.58 -11.64 -31.17
C THR A 241 15.66 -11.19 -32.32
N VAL A 242 14.68 -12.02 -32.71
CA VAL A 242 13.65 -11.68 -33.71
C VAL A 242 12.67 -10.62 -33.16
N ALA A 243 12.54 -10.49 -31.84
CA ALA A 243 11.68 -9.50 -31.18
C ALA A 243 12.26 -8.08 -31.17
N SER A 244 13.59 -7.93 -31.18
CA SER A 244 14.27 -6.63 -31.16
C SER A 244 14.28 -5.89 -32.50
N ALA A 245 13.74 -6.48 -33.57
CA ALA A 245 13.86 -5.99 -34.95
C ALA A 245 12.69 -5.11 -35.44
N GLY A 246 11.66 -4.82 -34.63
CA GLY A 246 10.46 -4.13 -35.12
C GLY A 246 9.80 -3.09 -34.20
N GLU A 247 9.88 -3.23 -32.88
CA GLU A 247 9.32 -2.26 -31.92
C GLU A 247 10.24 -2.14 -30.70
N PRO A 248 10.43 -0.92 -30.14
CA PRO A 248 11.17 -0.77 -28.90
C PRO A 248 10.44 -1.56 -27.79
N PRO A 249 11.11 -2.45 -27.05
CA PRO A 249 10.50 -3.21 -25.98
C PRO A 249 9.95 -2.23 -24.93
N THR A 250 8.64 -2.04 -24.92
CA THR A 250 7.98 -1.22 -23.91
C THR A 250 7.48 -2.16 -22.83
N GLN A 251 8.01 -2.03 -21.62
CA GLN A 251 7.49 -2.73 -20.46
C GLN A 251 6.10 -2.20 -20.15
N GLN A 252 5.11 -3.08 -20.18
CA GLN A 252 3.73 -2.75 -19.83
C GLN A 252 3.31 -3.58 -18.63
N VAL A 253 3.03 -2.90 -17.52
CA VAL A 253 2.26 -3.45 -16.40
C VAL A 253 0.82 -3.01 -16.64
N THR A 254 -0.08 -3.93 -16.97
CA THR A 254 -1.44 -3.58 -17.41
C THR A 254 -2.50 -4.45 -16.73
N PHE A 255 -3.61 -3.80 -16.36
CA PHE A 255 -4.82 -4.44 -15.84
C PHE A 255 -6.03 -3.91 -16.64
N PRO A 256 -6.94 -4.75 -17.17
CA PRO A 256 -6.89 -6.22 -17.20
C PRO A 256 -5.71 -6.74 -18.03
N PHE A 257 -5.30 -7.99 -17.76
CA PHE A 257 -4.13 -8.61 -18.39
C PHE A 257 -4.37 -8.79 -19.90
N PRO A 258 -3.59 -8.12 -20.76
CA PRO A 258 -3.74 -8.32 -22.19
C PRO A 258 -3.17 -9.69 -22.58
N GLU A 259 -3.87 -10.38 -23.49
CA GLU A 259 -3.49 -11.72 -23.92
C GLU A 259 -2.25 -11.70 -24.83
N THR A 260 -1.38 -12.69 -24.64
CA THR A 260 -0.31 -13.03 -25.58
C THR A 260 -0.02 -14.51 -25.61
N THR A 261 0.25 -15.02 -26.81
CA THR A 261 0.71 -16.39 -27.05
C THR A 261 2.24 -16.49 -27.07
N ARG A 262 2.95 -15.37 -27.12
CA ARG A 262 4.41 -15.37 -27.18
C ARG A 262 5.01 -15.42 -25.78
N THR A 263 5.89 -16.38 -25.55
CA THR A 263 6.55 -16.63 -24.26
C THR A 263 8.06 -16.52 -24.38
N PHE A 264 8.73 -16.15 -23.29
CA PHE A 264 10.19 -16.25 -23.16
C PHE A 264 10.55 -16.83 -21.78
N GLU A 265 11.67 -17.54 -21.68
CA GLU A 265 12.21 -18.01 -20.41
C GLU A 265 13.13 -16.94 -19.81
N PHE A 266 12.75 -16.39 -18.66
CA PHE A 266 13.66 -15.54 -17.90
C PHE A 266 14.65 -16.42 -17.13
N ARG A 267 15.94 -16.24 -17.39
CA ARG A 267 17.03 -17.08 -16.84
C ARG A 267 17.54 -16.57 -15.49
N GLY A 268 16.99 -15.46 -15.00
CA GLY A 268 17.39 -14.84 -13.74
C GLY A 268 18.37 -13.69 -13.93
N PHE A 269 18.66 -12.99 -12.84
CA PHE A 269 19.58 -11.85 -12.88
C PHE A 269 21.04 -12.31 -12.95
N ARG A 270 21.79 -11.78 -13.90
CA ARG A 270 23.22 -12.05 -14.07
C ARG A 270 24.02 -11.11 -13.17
N ASN A 271 24.70 -11.64 -12.14
CA ASN A 271 25.51 -10.89 -11.17
C ASN A 271 24.81 -9.65 -10.54
N PRO A 272 23.64 -9.80 -9.88
CA PRO A 272 22.84 -8.67 -9.42
C PRO A 272 23.45 -7.89 -8.24
N LEU A 273 24.25 -8.55 -7.40
CA LEU A 273 24.59 -8.05 -6.07
C LEU A 273 25.29 -6.67 -6.08
N PRO A 274 26.37 -6.43 -6.84
CA PRO A 274 27.09 -5.16 -6.75
C PRO A 274 26.24 -3.95 -7.19
N ALA A 275 25.41 -4.12 -8.21
CA ALA A 275 24.52 -3.07 -8.70
C ALA A 275 23.39 -2.79 -7.71
N TRP A 276 22.79 -3.84 -7.13
CA TRP A 276 21.63 -3.69 -6.25
C TRP A 276 21.97 -3.09 -4.89
N LEU A 277 23.23 -3.22 -4.44
CA LEU A 277 23.68 -2.59 -3.19
C LEU A 277 23.50 -1.08 -3.16
N TRP A 278 23.55 -0.41 -4.32
CA TRP A 278 23.28 1.03 -4.42
C TRP A 278 21.87 1.44 -3.95
N ARG A 279 20.90 0.52 -3.99
CA ARG A 279 19.53 0.77 -3.51
C ARG A 279 19.48 0.94 -2.00
N PHE A 280 20.45 0.42 -1.25
CA PHE A 280 20.51 0.58 0.21
C PHE A 280 20.85 2.01 0.66
N VAL A 281 21.23 2.91 -0.27
CA VAL A 281 21.28 4.36 0.01
C VAL A 281 19.92 4.86 0.53
N TRP A 282 18.81 4.28 0.07
CA TRP A 282 17.47 4.62 0.55
C TRP A 282 17.21 4.25 2.01
N VAL A 283 17.92 3.26 2.55
CA VAL A 283 17.90 2.95 3.99
C VAL A 283 18.56 4.08 4.79
N GLY A 284 19.65 4.64 4.28
CA GLY A 284 20.29 5.84 4.84
C GLY A 284 19.37 7.06 4.79
N ILE A 285 18.69 7.29 3.65
CA ILE A 285 17.70 8.36 3.50
C ILE A 285 16.53 8.17 4.47
N ALA A 286 16.04 6.94 4.64
CA ALA A 286 14.98 6.62 5.59
C ALA A 286 15.40 6.94 7.05
N ALA A 287 16.63 6.57 7.44
CA ALA A 287 17.16 6.91 8.76
C ALA A 287 17.31 8.43 8.96
N LEU A 288 17.74 9.15 7.91
CA LEU A 288 17.80 10.61 7.93
C LEU A 288 16.42 11.23 8.11
N LEU A 289 15.40 10.76 7.38
CA LEU A 289 14.02 11.23 7.50
C LEU A 289 13.46 11.06 8.91
N VAL A 290 13.70 9.90 9.54
CA VAL A 290 13.27 9.66 10.94
C VAL A 290 14.02 10.58 11.91
N THR A 291 15.31 10.83 11.65
CA THR A 291 16.13 11.74 12.47
C THR A 291 15.63 13.19 12.37
N LEU A 292 15.34 13.68 11.15
CA LEU A 292 14.77 15.00 10.93
C LEU A 292 13.39 15.13 11.60
N ALA A 293 12.55 14.10 11.48
CA ALA A 293 11.27 14.05 12.18
C ALA A 293 11.45 14.08 13.72
N ALA A 294 12.49 13.44 14.26
CA ALA A 294 12.78 13.44 15.70
C ALA A 294 13.15 14.83 16.24
N ILE A 295 13.79 15.67 15.42
CA ILE A 295 14.13 17.05 15.77
C ILE A 295 12.84 17.89 15.88
N SER A 296 11.94 17.79 14.90
CA SER A 296 10.66 18.51 14.89
C SER A 296 9.60 17.91 15.82
N PHE A 297 9.82 16.70 16.36
CA PHE A 297 8.87 16.06 17.24
C PHE A 297 8.89 16.73 18.62
N HIS A 298 7.82 17.45 18.94
CA HIS A 298 7.67 18.14 20.23
C HIS A 298 7.10 17.25 21.35
N ARG A 299 7.13 15.92 21.20
CA ARG A 299 6.52 14.94 22.12
C ARG A 299 5.00 15.21 22.27
N PHE A 300 4.34 14.44 23.13
CA PHE A 300 2.91 14.55 23.45
C PHE A 300 2.63 15.74 24.40
N ASP A 301 3.18 16.90 24.08
CA ASP A 301 3.01 18.13 24.87
C ASP A 301 1.55 18.64 24.73
N PRO A 302 0.75 18.64 25.82
CA PRO A 302 -0.65 19.04 25.78
C PRO A 302 -0.84 20.53 25.47
N GLU A 303 0.15 21.40 25.73
CA GLU A 303 0.06 22.84 25.44
C GLU A 303 0.20 23.15 23.95
N ARG A 304 0.93 22.29 23.22
CA ARG A 304 1.11 22.37 21.77
C ARG A 304 0.15 21.47 20.99
N ALA A 305 -0.67 20.67 21.69
CA ALA A 305 -1.79 19.98 21.09
C ALA A 305 -2.76 21.06 20.57
N GLY A 306 -2.75 21.28 19.25
CA GLY A 306 -3.56 22.32 18.63
C GLY A 306 -5.05 22.19 19.00
N PRO A 307 -5.85 23.25 18.79
CA PRO A 307 -7.24 23.35 19.24
C PRO A 307 -8.20 22.25 18.73
N ALA A 308 -7.73 21.34 17.88
CA ALA A 308 -8.44 20.14 17.43
C ALA A 308 -8.40 18.97 18.45
N HIS A 309 -7.59 19.05 19.52
CA HIS A 309 -7.51 18.03 20.57
C HIS A 309 -8.01 18.50 21.94
N ARG A 310 -8.28 19.80 22.11
CA ARG A 310 -9.29 20.17 23.10
C ARG A 310 -10.59 19.51 22.61
N PRO A 311 -11.36 18.82 23.47
CA PRO A 311 -12.75 18.62 23.14
C PRO A 311 -13.26 20.04 22.86
N ARG A 312 -13.54 20.35 21.59
CA ARG A 312 -14.48 21.42 21.33
C ARG A 312 -15.67 20.99 22.17
N PRO A 313 -16.14 21.75 23.18
CA PRO A 313 -17.54 21.64 23.48
C PRO A 313 -18.17 21.81 22.11
N GLY A 314 -18.80 20.74 21.62
CA GLY A 314 -19.51 20.82 20.35
C GLY A 314 -20.30 22.12 20.45
N PRO A 315 -20.36 22.95 19.39
CA PRO A 315 -21.39 23.97 19.42
C PRO A 315 -22.63 23.22 19.89
N ALA A 316 -23.29 23.74 20.91
CA ALA A 316 -24.71 23.49 21.03
C ALA A 316 -25.36 24.11 19.77
N GLU A 317 -25.00 23.62 18.58
CA GLU A 317 -25.96 23.28 17.55
C GLU A 317 -26.90 22.35 18.27
N THR A 318 -27.85 22.99 18.94
CA THR A 318 -29.23 22.61 18.97
C THR A 318 -29.40 21.29 18.23
N LEU A 319 -29.58 20.21 18.99
CA LEU A 319 -30.16 18.95 18.52
C LEU A 319 -31.58 19.16 17.92
N ALA A 320 -31.90 20.37 17.45
CA ALA A 320 -32.95 20.70 16.51
C ALA A 320 -32.44 20.47 15.08
N ALA A 321 -31.87 19.28 14.81
CA ALA A 321 -32.20 18.69 13.53
C ALA A 321 -33.70 18.41 13.58
N PRO A 322 -34.50 18.80 12.58
CA PRO A 322 -35.93 18.50 12.59
C PRO A 322 -36.08 16.98 12.74
N VAL A 323 -36.59 16.57 13.90
CA VAL A 323 -36.99 15.19 14.12
C VAL A 323 -38.08 14.89 13.09
N SER A 324 -37.81 13.86 12.29
CA SER A 324 -38.74 13.08 11.46
C SER A 324 -39.10 13.56 10.04
N ARG A 325 -39.08 12.56 9.14
CA ARG A 325 -40.00 12.27 8.01
C ARG A 325 -39.95 10.79 7.62
N TRP A 326 -38.90 10.10 8.04
CA TRP A 326 -38.73 8.67 7.97
C TRP A 326 -38.98 8.14 9.37
N ALA A 327 -39.92 7.21 9.52
CA ALA A 327 -40.00 6.41 10.72
C ALA A 327 -38.72 5.56 10.72
N LEU A 328 -37.72 5.98 11.49
CA LEU A 328 -36.66 5.09 11.90
C LEU A 328 -37.34 3.90 12.56
N ALA A 329 -37.19 2.71 11.99
CA ALA A 329 -37.75 1.52 12.62
C ALA A 329 -37.17 1.42 14.03
N ASP A 330 -38.03 1.24 15.04
CA ASP A 330 -37.59 0.97 16.40
C ASP A 330 -36.79 -0.33 16.39
N LEU A 331 -35.47 -0.20 16.47
CA LEU A 331 -34.56 -1.32 16.50
C LEU A 331 -34.59 -1.94 17.89
N ALA A 332 -35.44 -2.96 18.07
CA ALA A 332 -35.36 -3.82 19.25
C ALA A 332 -34.07 -4.65 19.22
N PRO A 333 -33.50 -4.99 20.41
CA PRO A 333 -32.41 -5.96 20.49
C PRO A 333 -32.85 -7.29 19.84
N GLY A 334 -32.12 -7.78 18.84
CA GLY A 334 -32.45 -9.00 18.10
C GLY A 334 -33.11 -8.79 16.72
N SER A 335 -33.25 -7.54 16.26
CA SER A 335 -33.73 -7.24 14.90
C SER A 335 -32.95 -8.01 13.81
N PRO A 336 -33.60 -8.49 12.73
CA PRO A 336 -32.91 -9.24 11.69
C PRO A 336 -31.86 -8.38 10.97
N LEU A 337 -30.79 -9.03 10.49
CA LEU A 337 -29.65 -8.37 9.86
C LEU A 337 -30.07 -7.44 8.71
N LEU A 338 -31.06 -7.84 7.91
CA LEU A 338 -31.60 -7.04 6.81
C LEU A 338 -32.27 -5.75 7.30
N THR A 339 -32.96 -5.77 8.43
CA THR A 339 -33.59 -4.57 9.02
C THR A 339 -32.52 -3.62 9.53
N ARG A 340 -31.46 -4.13 10.17
CA ARG A 340 -30.31 -3.32 10.60
C ARG A 340 -29.56 -2.71 9.42
N LEU A 341 -29.32 -3.48 8.36
CA LEU A 341 -28.73 -2.96 7.13
C LEU A 341 -29.63 -1.90 6.48
N GLY A 342 -30.95 -2.11 6.50
CA GLY A 342 -31.93 -1.16 5.98
C GLY A 342 -31.92 0.17 6.74
N THR A 343 -31.90 0.13 8.07
CA THR A 343 -31.82 1.34 8.91
C THR A 343 -30.48 2.05 8.76
N GLU A 344 -29.39 1.31 8.66
CA GLU A 344 -28.06 1.87 8.41
C GLU A 344 -28.00 2.55 7.04
N LEU A 345 -28.57 1.92 6.01
CA LEU A 345 -28.65 2.47 4.65
C LEU A 345 -29.57 3.70 4.58
N GLN A 346 -30.67 3.71 5.34
CA GLN A 346 -31.53 4.88 5.50
C GLN A 346 -30.78 6.03 6.18
N LEU A 347 -30.06 5.76 7.29
CA LEU A 347 -29.19 6.71 7.98
C LEU A 347 -28.07 7.25 7.05
N MET A 348 -27.56 6.43 6.13
CA MET A 348 -26.52 6.83 5.20
C MET A 348 -27.00 7.84 4.15
N LEU A 349 -28.19 7.58 3.62
CA LEU A 349 -28.83 8.39 2.60
C LEU A 349 -29.55 9.62 3.16
N HIS A 350 -29.80 9.63 4.48
CA HIS A 350 -30.43 10.74 5.16
C HIS A 350 -29.58 12.02 5.10
N GLY A 351 -30.23 13.17 4.91
CA GLY A 351 -29.57 14.49 4.87
C GLY A 351 -28.88 14.86 3.54
N ARG A 352 -29.02 14.05 2.47
CA ARG A 352 -28.43 14.37 1.16
C ARG A 352 -29.31 15.33 0.36
N SER A 353 -28.67 16.28 -0.31
CA SER A 353 -29.36 17.29 -1.10
C SER A 353 -30.07 16.66 -2.30
N ARG A 354 -31.20 17.26 -2.75
CA ARG A 354 -31.92 16.82 -3.96
C ARG A 354 -31.03 16.79 -5.20
N ARG A 355 -30.01 17.67 -5.26
CA ARG A 355 -29.02 17.71 -6.34
C ARG A 355 -28.19 16.43 -6.40
N TRP A 356 -27.82 15.86 -5.25
CA TRP A 356 -27.06 14.61 -5.20
C TRP A 356 -27.84 13.44 -5.81
N TRP A 357 -29.15 13.37 -5.53
CA TRP A 357 -30.04 12.37 -6.11
C TRP A 357 -30.24 12.58 -7.62
N LEU A 358 -30.42 13.82 -8.07
CA LEU A 358 -30.55 14.14 -9.49
C LEU A 358 -29.29 13.78 -10.28
N VAL A 359 -28.10 14.07 -9.75
CA VAL A 359 -26.83 13.72 -10.40
C VAL A 359 -26.62 12.19 -10.41
N SER A 360 -26.94 11.50 -9.31
CA SER A 360 -26.84 10.03 -9.26
C SER A 360 -27.80 9.36 -10.25
N ALA A 361 -29.06 9.83 -10.32
CA ALA A 361 -30.05 9.33 -11.27
C ALA A 361 -29.63 9.64 -12.71
N GLY A 362 -29.12 10.85 -12.98
CA GLY A 362 -28.60 11.24 -14.29
C GLY A 362 -27.41 10.41 -14.74
N LEU A 363 -26.45 10.14 -13.84
CA LEU A 363 -25.29 9.28 -14.13
C LEU A 363 -25.69 7.81 -14.35
N LEU A 364 -26.69 7.31 -13.61
CA LEU A 364 -27.24 5.97 -13.82
C LEU A 364 -27.95 5.86 -15.18
N LEU A 365 -28.81 6.82 -15.52
CA LEU A 365 -29.49 6.89 -16.82
C LEU A 365 -28.49 7.04 -17.96
N ALA A 366 -27.49 7.92 -17.81
CA ALA A 366 -26.42 8.08 -18.78
C ALA A 366 -25.64 6.78 -18.96
N SER A 367 -25.35 6.05 -17.88
CA SER A 367 -24.65 4.75 -17.95
C SER A 367 -25.48 3.67 -18.63
N ALA A 368 -26.81 3.68 -18.45
CA ALA A 368 -27.71 2.72 -19.08
C ALA A 368 -27.95 3.01 -20.57
N LEU A 369 -27.92 4.28 -20.97
CA LEU A 369 -28.16 4.72 -22.35
C LEU A 369 -26.88 4.82 -23.19
N ALA A 370 -25.70 4.90 -22.55
CA ALA A 370 -24.43 5.03 -23.26
C ALA A 370 -23.94 3.69 -23.85
N PRO A 371 -23.19 3.73 -24.97
CA PRO A 371 -22.49 2.57 -25.49
C PRO A 371 -21.60 1.94 -24.42
N LEU A 372 -21.59 0.60 -24.34
CA LEU A 372 -20.85 -0.18 -23.35
C LEU A 372 -19.39 0.29 -23.10
N PRO A 373 -18.60 0.64 -24.14
CA PRO A 373 -17.23 1.11 -23.95
C PRO A 373 -17.16 2.46 -23.21
N ALA A 374 -18.07 3.39 -23.52
CA ALA A 374 -18.12 4.70 -22.89
C ALA A 374 -18.67 4.62 -21.45
N ALA A 375 -19.66 3.75 -21.24
CA ALA A 375 -20.22 3.47 -19.92
C ALA A 375 -19.16 2.91 -18.98
N HIS A 376 -18.41 1.88 -19.39
CA HIS A 376 -17.33 1.29 -18.59
C HIS A 376 -16.15 2.22 -18.38
N ARG A 377 -15.71 2.95 -19.41
CA ARG A 377 -14.47 3.73 -19.34
C ARG A 377 -14.60 5.05 -18.60
N PHE A 378 -15.77 5.69 -18.63
CA PHE A 378 -15.95 7.04 -18.11
C PHE A 378 -17.10 7.16 -17.12
N LEU A 379 -18.31 6.71 -17.49
CA LEU A 379 -19.50 6.99 -16.69
C LEU A 379 -19.54 6.19 -15.38
N LEU A 380 -19.16 4.90 -15.42
CA LEU A 380 -19.10 4.06 -14.23
C LEU A 380 -18.07 4.55 -13.20
N PRO A 381 -16.81 4.86 -13.56
CA PRO A 381 -15.86 5.46 -12.63
C PRO A 381 -16.36 6.76 -11.99
N VAL A 382 -16.96 7.66 -12.78
CA VAL A 382 -17.52 8.92 -12.28
C VAL A 382 -18.69 8.67 -11.34
N LEU A 383 -19.58 7.74 -11.68
CA LEU A 383 -20.67 7.33 -10.80
C LEU A 383 -20.14 6.80 -9.47
N TRP A 384 -19.12 5.93 -9.49
CA TRP A 384 -18.53 5.35 -8.29
C TRP A 384 -17.85 6.41 -7.42
N LEU A 385 -17.09 7.33 -8.03
CA LEU A 385 -16.50 8.49 -7.36
C LEU A 385 -17.57 9.39 -6.72
N TRP A 386 -18.70 9.61 -7.41
CA TRP A 386 -19.83 10.39 -6.89
C TRP A 386 -20.50 9.74 -5.67
N GLN A 387 -20.45 8.40 -5.56
CA GLN A 387 -20.96 7.67 -4.40
C GLN A 387 -19.99 7.67 -3.20
N LEU A 388 -18.69 7.97 -3.40
CA LEU A 388 -17.69 7.93 -2.31
C LEU A 388 -18.06 8.76 -1.07
N PRO A 389 -18.67 9.96 -1.14
CA PRO A 389 -19.04 10.72 0.06
C PRO A 389 -20.10 10.03 0.93
N VAL A 390 -20.85 9.07 0.38
CA VAL A 390 -21.82 8.24 1.11
C VAL A 390 -21.13 7.02 1.71
N LEU A 391 -20.18 6.43 0.98
CA LEU A 391 -19.46 5.21 1.39
C LEU A 391 -18.30 5.49 2.35
N ALA A 392 -17.60 6.62 2.21
CA ALA A 392 -16.41 6.96 2.98
C ALA A 392 -16.62 7.03 4.51
N PRO A 393 -17.78 7.44 5.04
CA PRO A 393 -18.04 7.42 6.49
C PRO A 393 -18.41 6.03 7.04
N LEU A 394 -18.66 5.03 6.20
CA LEU A 394 -19.07 3.68 6.65
C LEU A 394 -18.05 3.11 7.63
N GLY A 395 -18.52 2.60 8.77
CA GLY A 395 -17.67 2.03 9.83
C GLY A 395 -16.84 3.05 10.62
N ALA A 396 -16.80 4.31 10.21
CA ALA A 396 -16.15 5.40 10.96
C ALA A 396 -17.17 6.28 11.71
N ARG A 397 -18.46 6.21 11.36
CA ARG A 397 -19.53 7.00 11.99
C ARG A 397 -19.60 6.81 13.50
N GLU A 398 -19.57 5.57 13.97
CA GLU A 398 -19.65 5.25 15.41
C GLU A 398 -18.41 5.74 16.18
N ILE A 399 -17.23 5.67 15.55
CA ILE A 399 -15.98 6.15 16.14
C ILE A 399 -15.98 7.68 16.21
N VAL A 400 -16.44 8.35 15.15
CA VAL A 400 -16.54 9.82 15.09
C VAL A 400 -17.63 10.33 16.04
N ALA A 401 -18.75 9.62 16.13
CA ALA A 401 -19.87 9.94 17.02
C ALA A 401 -19.65 9.46 18.47
N ARG A 402 -18.58 8.68 18.73
CA ARG A 402 -18.26 8.06 20.03
C ARG A 402 -19.38 7.18 20.59
N THR A 403 -20.12 6.50 19.71
CA THR A 403 -21.21 5.59 20.11
C THR A 403 -20.78 4.12 20.10
N SER A 404 -19.51 3.83 19.81
CA SER A 404 -18.97 2.46 19.74
C SER A 404 -18.98 1.70 21.07
N GLU A 405 -19.16 2.39 22.19
CA GLU A 405 -19.29 1.76 23.53
C GLU A 405 -20.75 1.43 23.90
N ILE A 406 -21.72 1.88 23.09
CA ILE A 406 -23.16 1.72 23.33
C ILE A 406 -23.74 0.58 22.48
N VAL A 407 -23.06 0.21 21.38
CA VAL A 407 -23.39 -0.91 20.48
C VAL A 407 -22.63 -2.15 20.92
#